data_AF-A0A1H0TV68-F1
#
_entry.id   AF-A0A1H0TV68-F1
#
_cell.length_a   1.000
_cell.length_b   1.000
_cell.length_c   1.000
_cell.angle_alpha   90.00
_cell.angle_beta   90.00
_cell.angle_gamma   90.00
#
_symmetry.space_group_name_H-M   'P 1'
#
loop_
_entity.id
_entity.type
_entity.pdbx_description
1 polymer ?
#
loop_
_entity_poly.entity_id
_entity_poly.type
_entity_poly.pdbx_seq_one_letter_code
_entity_poly.pdbx_strand_id
1 'polypeptide(L)'
;MRAQLREIARHTEGIVHTGHYRSPLGREVTFAAELAIALAGTRIYGPDPVPVSHLDNDRPTRIEVTGEGSIQAAHRLSVKPDPVAVLNFASARNPGGGYLNGAQA
;
A
#
# COMPACT_ATOMS: atom_id res chain seq x y z
N MET A 1 4.15 15.81 -16.65
CA MET A 1 4.28 15.12 -15.35
C MET A 1 2.99 15.15 -14.51
N ARG A 2 2.52 16.29 -14.00
CA ARG A 2 1.27 16.33 -13.18
C ARG A 2 0.01 15.81 -13.89
N ALA A 3 -0.17 16.13 -15.18
CA ALA A 3 -1.31 15.63 -15.97
C ALA A 3 -1.29 14.09 -16.09
N GLN A 4 -0.13 13.50 -16.37
CA GLN A 4 0.07 12.06 -16.41
C GLN A 4 -0.19 11.40 -15.06
N LEU A 5 0.28 11.99 -13.95
CA LEU A 5 0.01 11.47 -12.61
C LEU A 5 -1.48 11.49 -12.27
N ARG A 6 -2.22 12.52 -12.69
CA ARG A 6 -3.69 12.58 -12.55
C ARG A 6 -4.39 11.48 -13.33
N GLU A 7 -3.94 11.22 -14.55
CA GLU A 7 -4.49 10.17 -15.40
C GLU A 7 -4.26 8.80 -14.79
N ILE A 8 -3.04 8.52 -14.32
CA ILE A 8 -2.72 7.29 -13.59
C ILE A 8 -3.62 7.16 -12.36
N ALA A 9 -3.78 8.21 -11.56
CA ALA A 9 -4.62 8.18 -10.37
C ALA A 9 -6.09 7.85 -10.69
N ARG A 10 -6.66 8.47 -11.74
CA ARG A 10 -8.04 8.17 -12.19
C ARG A 10 -8.17 6.74 -12.71
N HIS A 11 -7.18 6.25 -13.44
CA HIS A 11 -7.19 4.88 -13.92
C HIS A 11 -7.12 3.89 -12.76
N THR A 12 -6.29 4.16 -11.75
CA THR A 12 -6.24 3.37 -10.51
C THR A 12 -7.59 3.33 -9.80
N GLU A 13 -8.31 4.45 -9.68
CA GLU A 13 -9.67 4.46 -9.10
C GLU A 13 -10.63 3.58 -9.89
N GLY A 14 -10.58 3.64 -11.23
CA GLY A 14 -11.37 2.76 -12.08
C GLY A 14 -11.08 1.28 -11.82
N ILE A 15 -9.79 0.92 -11.74
CA ILE A 15 -9.32 -0.44 -11.45
C ILE A 15 -9.80 -0.92 -10.06
N VAL A 16 -9.69 -0.06 -9.05
CA VAL A 16 -10.15 -0.37 -7.68
C VAL A 16 -11.67 -0.55 -7.64
N HIS A 17 -12.41 0.30 -8.36
CA HIS A 17 -13.87 0.21 -8.43
C HIS A 17 -14.35 -1.08 -9.10
N THR A 18 -13.66 -1.54 -10.16
CA THR A 18 -14.02 -2.77 -10.87
C THR A 18 -13.41 -4.03 -10.25
N GLY A 19 -12.40 -3.88 -9.39
CA GLY A 19 -11.69 -4.98 -8.74
C GLY A 19 -10.84 -5.84 -9.68
N HIS A 20 -10.54 -5.34 -10.89
CA HIS A 20 -9.68 -6.03 -11.86
C HIS A 20 -9.01 -5.05 -12.84
N TYR A 21 -7.92 -5.50 -13.47
CA TYR A 21 -7.25 -4.79 -14.56
C TYR A 21 -6.65 -5.76 -15.58
N ARG A 22 -6.28 -5.27 -16.76
CA ARG A 22 -5.49 -6.03 -17.74
C ARG A 22 -4.02 -5.67 -17.62
N SER A 23 -3.18 -6.68 -17.48
CA SER A 23 -1.73 -6.51 -17.48
C SER A 23 -1.22 -6.10 -18.88
N PRO A 24 0.02 -5.58 -18.98
CA PRO A 24 0.63 -5.26 -20.28
C PRO A 24 0.71 -6.46 -21.24
N LEU A 25 0.69 -7.69 -20.71
CA LEU A 25 0.67 -8.93 -21.50
C LEU A 25 -0.76 -9.38 -21.88
N GLY A 26 -1.77 -8.55 -21.62
CA GLY A 26 -3.18 -8.82 -21.94
C GLY A 26 -3.91 -9.75 -20.97
N ARG A 27 -3.22 -10.26 -19.94
CA ARG A 27 -3.83 -11.12 -18.90
C ARG A 27 -4.72 -10.28 -17.99
N GLU A 28 -5.93 -10.76 -17.73
CA GLU A 28 -6.79 -10.20 -16.70
C GLU A 28 -6.30 -10.60 -15.30
N VAL A 29 -6.22 -9.61 -14.42
CA VAL A 29 -5.85 -9.75 -13.01
C VAL A 29 -7.02 -9.26 -12.18
N THR A 30 -7.66 -10.18 -11.47
CA THR A 30 -8.74 -9.89 -10.52
C THR A 30 -8.16 -9.88 -9.11
N PHE A 31 -8.55 -8.88 -8.31
CA PHE A 31 -8.11 -8.72 -6.92
C PHE A 31 -9.26 -8.26 -5.99
N ALA A 32 -10.50 -8.38 -6.46
CA ALA A 32 -11.69 -7.92 -5.74
C ALA A 32 -11.87 -8.59 -4.36
N ALA A 33 -11.52 -9.87 -4.24
CA ALA A 33 -11.61 -10.60 -2.98
C ALA A 33 -10.58 -10.08 -1.96
N GLU A 34 -9.33 -9.88 -2.39
CA GLU A 34 -8.26 -9.33 -1.59
C GLU A 34 -8.57 -7.89 -1.16
N LEU A 35 -9.14 -7.08 -2.05
CA LEU A 35 -9.61 -5.73 -1.75
C LEU A 35 -10.72 -5.76 -0.68
N ALA A 36 -11.70 -6.65 -0.81
CA ALA A 36 -12.78 -6.80 0.17
C ALA A 36 -12.24 -7.21 1.56
N ILE A 37 -11.27 -8.12 1.61
CA ILE A 37 -10.60 -8.52 2.85
C ILE A 37 -9.85 -7.33 3.46
N ALA A 38 -9.12 -6.55 2.66
CA ALA A 38 -8.39 -5.37 3.15
C ALA A 38 -9.33 -4.29 3.72
N LEU A 39 -10.46 -4.03 3.04
CA LEU A 39 -11.47 -3.09 3.52
C LEU A 39 -12.11 -3.57 4.83
N ALA A 40 -12.56 -4.82 4.88
CA ALA A 40 -13.14 -5.41 6.09
C ALA A 40 -12.14 -5.50 7.26
N GLY A 41 -10.85 -5.62 6.96
CA GLY A 41 -9.75 -5.67 7.93
C GLY A 41 -9.26 -4.30 8.40
N THR A 42 -9.69 -3.19 7.79
CA THR A 42 -9.24 -1.85 8.16
C THR A 42 -9.69 -1.51 9.58
N ARG A 43 -8.78 -0.95 10.39
CA ARG A 43 -9.02 -0.56 11.79
C ARG A 43 -8.53 0.87 12.03
N ILE A 44 -9.22 1.60 12.91
CA ILE A 44 -8.80 2.92 13.40
C ILE A 44 -8.34 2.73 14.83
N TYR A 45 -7.11 3.15 15.12
CA TYR A 45 -6.57 3.24 16.46
C TYR A 45 -6.52 4.72 16.86
N GLY A 46 -6.99 5.02 18.07
CA GLY A 46 -6.97 6.37 18.64
C GLY A 46 -5.56 6.82 19.05
N PRO A 47 -5.44 7.92 19.79
CA PRO A 47 -4.15 8.42 20.29
C PRO A 47 -3.54 7.51 21.37
N ASP A 48 -4.33 6.62 21.96
CA ASP A 48 -3.84 5.67 22.96
C ASP A 48 -2.89 4.64 22.33
N PRO A 49 -1.97 4.05 23.12
CA PRO A 49 -1.07 3.03 22.64
C PRO A 49 -1.82 1.86 21.97
N VAL A 50 -1.33 1.44 20.80
CA VAL A 50 -1.85 0.24 20.12
C VAL A 50 -1.41 -0.99 20.92
N PRO A 51 -2.34 -1.86 21.36
CA PRO A 51 -1.98 -3.06 22.09
C PRO A 51 -1.18 -4.00 21.19
N VAL A 52 0.01 -4.39 21.64
CA VAL A 52 0.86 -5.39 21.00
C VAL A 52 0.83 -6.66 21.85
N SER A 53 0.39 -7.78 21.26
CA SER A 53 0.18 -9.03 22.00
C SER A 53 1.50 -9.67 22.44
N HIS A 54 2.52 -9.66 21.58
CA HIS A 54 3.83 -10.25 21.85
C HIS A 54 4.95 -9.47 21.15
N LEU A 55 5.96 -9.06 21.91
CA LEU A 55 7.23 -8.60 21.36
C LEU A 55 8.14 -9.81 21.20
N ASP A 56 8.50 -10.14 19.97
CA ASP A 56 9.49 -11.16 19.69
C ASP A 56 10.89 -10.56 19.88
N ASN A 57 11.58 -11.01 20.94
CA ASN A 57 12.93 -10.55 21.28
C ASN A 57 14.00 -11.63 20.99
N ASP A 58 13.60 -12.79 20.46
CA ASP A 58 14.49 -13.96 20.33
C ASP A 58 15.19 -14.00 18.96
N ARG A 59 14.84 -13.08 18.06
CA ARG A 59 15.39 -13.00 16.70
C ARG A 59 16.19 -11.71 16.50
N PRO A 60 17.40 -11.77 15.92
CA PRO A 60 18.15 -10.56 15.59
C PRO A 60 17.46 -9.78 14.46
N THR A 61 17.20 -8.49 14.70
CA THR A 61 16.63 -7.59 13.70
C THR A 61 17.71 -7.11 12.73
N ARG A 62 17.50 -7.34 11.43
CA ARG A 62 18.35 -6.79 10.37
C ARG A 62 17.81 -5.43 9.92
N ILE A 63 18.61 -4.39 10.08
CA ILE A 63 18.29 -3.02 9.67
C ILE A 63 19.05 -2.71 8.38
N GLU A 64 18.34 -2.24 7.36
CA GLU A 64 18.91 -1.78 6.08
C GLU A 64 18.45 -0.35 5.80
N VAL A 65 19.33 0.46 5.21
CA VAL A 65 19.00 1.77 4.65
C VAL A 65 19.34 1.72 3.16
N THR A 66 18.36 1.95 2.30
CA THR A 66 18.51 1.86 0.83
C THR A 66 17.93 3.11 0.15
N GLY A 67 18.25 3.30 -1.12
CA GLY A 67 17.66 4.35 -1.96
C GLY A 67 16.34 3.95 -2.62
N GLU A 68 15.67 2.90 -2.14
CA GLU A 68 14.45 2.36 -2.74
C GLU A 68 13.20 3.17 -2.33
N GLY A 69 12.18 3.20 -3.20
CA GLY A 69 10.84 3.62 -2.79
C GLY A 69 10.17 2.59 -1.89
N SER A 70 9.21 3.00 -1.04
CA SER A 70 8.58 2.11 -0.05
C SER A 70 7.96 0.85 -0.64
N ILE A 71 7.26 0.96 -1.78
CA ILE A 71 6.65 -0.20 -2.48
C ILE A 71 7.70 -1.07 -3.18
N GLN A 72 8.81 -0.47 -3.64
CA GLN A 72 9.92 -1.23 -4.23
C GLN A 72 10.59 -2.13 -3.17
N ALA A 73 10.87 -1.57 -1.99
CA ALA A 73 11.40 -2.34 -0.86
C ALA A 73 10.39 -3.41 -0.40
N ALA A 74 9.10 -3.08 -0.32
CA ALA A 74 8.07 -4.05 0.05
C ALA A 74 7.99 -5.23 -0.93
N HIS A 75 8.06 -4.96 -2.24
CA HIS A 75 8.08 -5.99 -3.27
C HIS A 75 9.35 -6.87 -3.20
N ARG A 76 10.51 -6.30 -2.89
CA ARG A 76 11.75 -7.06 -2.65
C ARG A 76 11.61 -7.99 -1.43
N LEU A 77 10.92 -7.54 -0.39
CA LEU A 77 10.75 -8.29 0.86
C LEU A 77 9.61 -9.32 0.82
N SER A 78 8.60 -9.11 -0.02
CA SER A 78 7.40 -9.97 -0.14
C SER A 78 7.68 -11.35 -0.78
N VAL A 79 8.93 -11.68 -1.09
CA VAL A 79 9.35 -13.01 -1.55
C VAL A 79 9.24 -14.04 -0.42
N LYS A 80 9.26 -13.59 0.84
CA LYS A 80 9.04 -14.43 2.02
C LYS A 80 7.55 -14.55 2.33
N PRO A 81 7.10 -15.64 2.98
CA PRO A 81 5.69 -15.86 3.28
C PRO A 81 5.14 -14.90 4.35
N ASP A 82 6.01 -14.27 5.14
CA ASP A 82 5.60 -13.35 6.20
C ASP A 82 5.04 -12.04 5.60
N PRO A 83 3.92 -11.51 6.11
CA PRO A 83 3.39 -10.22 5.67
C PRO A 83 4.39 -9.09 5.89
N VAL A 84 4.53 -8.24 4.86
CA VAL A 84 5.34 -7.01 4.94
C VAL A 84 4.44 -5.84 5.30
N ALA A 85 4.77 -5.13 6.38
CA ALA A 85 4.12 -3.87 6.74
C ALA A 85 4.89 -2.67 6.12
N VAL A 86 4.14 -1.70 5.60
CA VAL A 86 4.70 -0.47 5.03
C VAL A 86 4.09 0.73 5.74
N LEU A 87 4.94 1.60 6.28
CA LEU A 87 4.48 2.88 6.83
C LEU A 87 4.12 3.84 5.69
N ASN A 88 2.88 4.30 5.67
CA ASN A 88 2.44 5.38 4.80
C ASN A 88 2.72 6.74 5.46
N PHE A 89 3.37 7.66 4.74
CA PHE A 89 3.53 9.06 5.16
C PHE A 89 2.24 9.85 4.86
N ALA A 90 1.19 9.49 5.60
CA ALA A 90 -0.18 9.87 5.31
C ALA A 90 -0.46 11.36 5.51
N SER A 91 -1.36 11.92 4.69
CA SER A 91 -1.99 13.20 4.98
C SER A 91 -2.95 13.06 6.15
N ALA A 92 -2.85 13.97 7.12
CA ALA A 92 -3.79 14.05 8.23
C ALA A 92 -5.20 14.53 7.83
N ARG A 93 -5.39 15.02 6.59
CA ARG A 93 -6.63 15.65 6.14
C ARG A 93 -7.35 14.90 5.03
N ASN A 94 -6.60 14.32 4.09
CA ASN A 94 -7.16 13.76 2.85
C ASN A 94 -6.68 12.33 2.66
N PRO A 95 -7.56 11.32 2.56
CA PRO A 95 -7.19 9.96 2.17
C PRO A 95 -6.45 9.98 0.82
N GLY A 96 -5.28 9.33 0.74
CA GLY A 96 -4.43 9.37 -0.45
C GLY A 96 -3.75 10.73 -0.72
N GLY A 97 -3.93 11.72 0.15
CA GLY A 97 -3.36 13.06 0.00
C GLY A 97 -3.86 13.74 -1.28
N GLY A 98 -2.92 14.25 -2.09
CA GLY A 98 -3.22 14.95 -3.34
C GLY A 98 -3.15 14.08 -4.60
N TYR A 99 -3.14 12.75 -4.49
CA TYR A 99 -2.81 11.86 -5.63
C TYR A 99 -3.76 12.03 -6.83
N LEU A 100 -5.08 12.18 -6.61
CA LEU A 100 -6.06 12.48 -7.67
C LEU A 100 -5.77 13.78 -8.43
N ASN A 101 -5.09 14.72 -7.76
CA ASN A 101 -4.67 16.00 -8.33
C ASN A 101 -3.26 15.95 -8.91
N GLY A 102 -2.65 14.76 -9.02
CA GLY A 102 -1.30 14.55 -9.57
C GLY A 102 -0.20 15.10 -8.66
N ALA A 103 -0.44 15.15 -7.35
CA ALA A 103 0.60 15.45 -6.40
C ALA A 103 1.67 14.36 -6.42
N GLN A 104 2.92 14.77 -6.22
CA GLN A 104 4.07 13.90 -6.05
C GLN A 104 4.75 14.30 -4.75
N ALA A 105 4.97 13.32 -3.88
CA ALA A 105 5.55 13.45 -2.56
C ALA A 105 6.57 12.34 -2.34
#